data_AF-A0A9E1TTQ2-F1
#
_entry.id   AF-A0A9E1TTQ2-F1
#
_cell.length_a   1.000
_cell.length_b   1.000
_cell.length_c   1.000
_cell.angle_alpha   90.00
_cell.angle_beta   90.00
_cell.angle_gamma   90.00
#
_symmetry.space_group_name_H-M   'P 1'
#
loop_
_entity.id
_entity.type
_entity.pdbx_description
1 polymer ?
#
loop_
_entity_poly.entity_id
_entity_poly.type
_entity_poly.pdbx_seq_one_letter_code
_entity_poly.pdbx_strand_id
1 'polypeptide(L)'
;MISYLRILAIIFVISLLFAEEIKEKNSIHPDVFQYSTAGKIGDNPFPTNPMNDRAIGYLLQGKAQTAISNYGNMINWDEHPMGIWNGYSY
;
A
#
# COMPACT_ATOMS: atom_id res chain seq x y z
N MET A 1 13.16 -19.89 -33.58
CA MET A 1 11.96 -19.06 -33.30
C MET A 1 11.09 -19.67 -32.20
N ILE A 2 10.64 -20.93 -32.35
CA ILE A 2 9.85 -21.64 -31.31
C ILE A 2 10.58 -21.73 -29.94
N SER A 3 11.88 -22.00 -29.94
CA SER A 3 12.68 -22.08 -28.72
C SER A 3 12.74 -20.76 -27.95
N TYR A 4 12.83 -19.64 -28.68
CA TYR A 4 12.89 -18.29 -28.11
C TYR A 4 11.56 -17.89 -27.46
N LEU A 5 10.44 -18.20 -28.13
CA LEU A 5 9.09 -17.98 -27.58
C LEU A 5 8.86 -18.80 -26.31
N ARG A 6 9.36 -20.03 -26.24
CA ARG A 6 9.29 -20.86 -25.02
C ARG A 6 10.06 -20.25 -23.86
N ILE A 7 11.26 -19.71 -24.13
CA ILE A 7 12.06 -19.04 -23.10
C ILE A 7 11.34 -17.79 -22.58
N LEU A 8 10.78 -16.96 -23.45
CA LEU A 8 10.02 -15.78 -23.04
C LEU A 8 8.78 -16.14 -22.21
N ALA A 9 8.06 -17.19 -22.60
CA ALA A 9 6.91 -17.67 -21.83
C ALA A 9 7.32 -18.15 -20.42
N ILE A 10 8.45 -18.84 -20.29
CA ILE A 10 8.98 -19.28 -19.00
C ILE A 10 9.34 -18.08 -18.11
N ILE A 11 10.04 -17.08 -18.66
CA ILE A 11 10.39 -15.85 -17.91
C ILE A 11 9.13 -15.12 -17.43
N PHE A 12 8.11 -15.01 -18.29
CA PHE A 12 6.84 -14.40 -17.93
C PHE A 12 6.14 -15.15 -16.79
N VAL A 13 6.05 -16.49 -16.87
CA VAL A 13 5.44 -17.31 -15.80
C VAL A 13 6.22 -17.15 -14.49
N ILE A 14 7.55 -17.15 -14.54
CA ILE A 14 8.39 -16.93 -13.35
C ILE A 14 8.10 -15.56 -12.73
N SER A 15 7.96 -14.51 -13.53
CA SER A 15 7.65 -13.17 -13.01
C SER A 15 6.30 -13.09 -12.29
N LEU A 16 5.30 -13.86 -12.74
CA LEU A 16 3.99 -13.92 -12.09
C LEU A 16 4.03 -14.65 -10.74
N LEU A 17 4.91 -15.66 -10.58
CA LEU A 17 5.06 -16.40 -9.32
C LEU A 17 5.62 -15.52 -8.18
N PHE A 18 6.34 -14.46 -8.51
CA PHE A 18 6.91 -13.51 -7.55
C PHE A 18 6.16 -12.17 -7.51
N ALA A 19 4.94 -12.10 -8.06
CA ALA A 19 4.15 -10.88 -8.12
C ALA A 19 3.38 -10.57 -6.83
N GLU A 20 3.44 -11.45 -5.80
CA GLU A 20 2.76 -11.20 -4.54
C GLU A 20 3.41 -10.03 -3.78
N GLU A 21 2.56 -9.17 -3.24
CA GLU A 21 2.96 -8.03 -2.43
C GLU A 21 3.60 -8.49 -1.11
N ILE A 22 4.81 -8.01 -0.82
CA ILE A 22 5.52 -8.31 0.43
C ILE A 22 4.76 -7.63 1.57
N LYS A 23 4.05 -8.42 2.36
CA LYS A 23 3.48 -7.97 3.63
C LYS A 23 4.62 -7.85 4.66
N GLU A 24 5.09 -6.63 4.93
CA GLU A 24 6.01 -6.42 6.05
C GLU A 24 5.34 -6.91 7.35
N LYS A 25 5.88 -7.99 7.92
CA LYS A 25 5.52 -8.42 9.27
C LYS A 25 6.23 -7.52 10.26
N ASN A 26 5.53 -6.45 10.66
CA ASN A 26 5.97 -5.43 11.62
C ASN A 26 7.28 -4.74 11.18
N SER A 27 7.21 -3.45 10.88
CA SER A 27 8.39 -2.65 10.60
C SER A 27 9.42 -2.82 11.73
N ILE A 28 10.66 -3.16 11.40
CA ILE A 28 11.79 -3.14 12.36
C ILE A 28 12.05 -1.70 12.83
N HIS A 29 11.55 -0.71 12.08
CA HIS A 29 11.52 0.67 12.53
C HIS A 29 10.70 0.79 13.82
N PRO A 30 11.30 1.33 14.90
CA PRO A 30 10.54 1.68 16.08
C PRO A 30 9.47 2.67 15.66
N ASP A 31 8.22 2.32 15.90
CA ASP A 31 7.11 3.23 15.69
C ASP A 31 7.32 4.45 16.60
N VAL A 32 7.70 5.58 15.99
CA VAL A 32 7.94 6.86 16.69
C VAL A 32 6.63 7.38 17.29
N PHE A 33 5.48 6.84 16.87
CA PHE A 33 4.15 7.12 17.41
C PHE A 33 3.70 6.09 18.44
N GLN A 34 4.60 5.25 18.98
CA GLN A 34 4.30 4.45 20.17
C GLN A 34 3.69 5.35 21.26
N TYR A 35 2.59 4.88 21.86
CA TYR A 35 1.85 5.55 22.93
C TYR A 35 2.69 5.93 24.17
N SER A 36 3.98 5.61 24.21
CA SER A 36 4.93 6.00 25.25
C SER A 36 5.24 7.50 25.23
N THR A 37 4.95 8.23 24.15
CA THR A 37 5.12 9.69 24.10
C THR A 37 4.01 10.32 23.26
N ALA A 38 3.18 11.17 23.87
CA ALA A 38 2.24 11.98 23.11
C ALA A 38 3.06 12.99 22.29
N GLY A 39 3.00 12.88 20.95
CA GLY A 39 3.56 13.89 20.06
C GLY A 39 3.02 15.27 20.44
N LYS A 40 3.90 16.26 20.54
CA LYS A 40 3.52 17.62 20.93
C LYS A 40 2.54 18.18 19.90
N ILE A 41 1.40 18.70 20.36
CA ILE A 41 0.42 19.32 19.47
C ILE A 41 1.08 20.52 18.79
N GLY A 42 1.17 20.48 17.45
CA GLY A 42 1.74 21.55 16.62
C GLY A 42 3.17 21.33 16.11
N ASP A 43 3.83 20.22 16.46
CA ASP A 43 5.15 19.87 15.88
C ASP A 43 5.03 19.43 14.41
N ASN A 44 3.88 18.85 14.05
CA ASN A 44 3.54 18.51 12.68
C ASN A 44 2.61 19.59 12.09
N PRO A 45 2.76 19.92 10.79
CA PRO A 45 1.81 20.80 10.11
C PRO A 45 0.39 20.21 10.19
N PHE A 46 -0.62 21.06 10.00
CA PHE A 46 -1.99 20.59 9.87
C PHE A 46 -2.06 19.42 8.89
N PRO A 47 -2.87 18.38 9.18
CA PRO A 47 -3.03 17.26 8.27
C PRO A 47 -3.26 17.79 6.86
N THR A 48 -2.53 17.23 5.90
CA THR A 48 -2.83 17.45 4.49
C THR A 48 -4.15 16.74 4.16
N ASN A 49 -4.43 16.46 2.88
CA ASN A 49 -5.60 15.65 2.58
C ASN A 49 -5.46 14.28 3.30
N PRO A 50 -6.35 13.95 4.27
CA PRO A 50 -6.21 12.74 5.08
C PRO A 50 -6.26 11.45 4.25
N MET A 51 -6.85 11.52 3.06
CA MET A 51 -6.92 10.39 2.12
C MET A 51 -5.55 10.13 1.48
N ASN A 52 -4.79 11.19 1.18
CA ASN A 52 -3.43 11.08 0.65
C ASN A 52 -2.47 10.61 1.74
N ASP A 53 -2.60 11.13 2.95
CA ASP A 53 -1.75 10.73 4.09
C ASP A 53 -1.93 9.22 4.39
N ARG A 54 -3.17 8.73 4.32
CA ARG A 54 -3.48 7.29 4.44
C ARG A 54 -2.82 6.47 3.33
N ALA A 55 -2.90 6.92 2.08
CA ALA A 55 -2.27 6.22 0.95
C ALA A 55 -0.74 6.13 1.12
N ILE A 56 -0.11 7.21 1.58
CA ILE A 56 1.32 7.23 1.91
C ILE A 56 1.63 6.24 3.03
N GLY A 57 0.82 6.18 4.08
CA GLY A 57 0.98 5.20 5.17
C GLY A 57 0.96 3.75 4.67
N TYR A 58 0.06 3.41 3.75
CA TYR A 58 0.05 2.07 3.14
C TYR A 58 1.27 1.80 2.27
N LEU A 59 1.74 2.80 1.52
CA LEU A 59 2.94 2.66 0.69
C LEU A 59 4.17 2.36 1.56
N LEU A 60 4.33 3.07 2.67
CA LEU A 60 5.41 2.85 3.64
C LEU A 60 5.34 1.46 4.32
N GLN A 61 4.16 0.86 4.40
CA GLN A 61 3.95 -0.51 4.89
C GLN A 61 4.21 -1.60 3.83
N GLY A 62 4.65 -1.22 2.62
CA GLY A 62 4.81 -2.15 1.50
C GLY A 62 3.49 -2.58 0.84
N LYS A 63 2.37 -1.95 1.20
CA LYS A 63 1.03 -2.25 0.66
C LYS A 63 0.71 -1.36 -0.55
N ALA A 64 1.54 -1.42 -1.58
CA ALA A 64 1.37 -0.72 -2.86
C ALA A 64 -0.06 -0.78 -3.45
N GLN A 65 -0.71 -1.94 -3.49
CA GLN A 65 -2.08 -2.05 -4.03
C GLN A 65 -3.07 -1.22 -3.20
N THR A 66 -2.95 -1.33 -1.88
CA THR A 66 -3.79 -0.57 -0.94
C THR A 66 -3.48 0.91 -1.02
N ALA A 67 -2.22 1.30 -1.16
CA ALA A 67 -1.80 2.68 -1.32
C ALA A 67 -2.42 3.34 -2.56
N ILE A 68 -2.32 2.68 -3.72
CA ILE A 68 -2.83 3.20 -4.99
C ILE A 68 -4.36 3.36 -4.93
N SER A 69 -5.07 2.34 -4.46
CA SER A 69 -6.54 2.39 -4.38
C SER A 69 -7.04 3.47 -3.42
N ASN A 70 -6.29 3.80 -2.36
CA ASN A 70 -6.68 4.81 -1.37
C ASN A 70 -6.21 6.23 -1.70
N TYR A 71 -5.40 6.43 -2.74
CA TYR A 71 -4.90 7.76 -3.09
C TYR A 71 -6.04 8.65 -3.62
N GLY A 72 -6.46 9.64 -2.84
CA GLY A 72 -7.57 10.52 -3.20
C GLY A 72 -8.96 9.87 -3.20
N ASN A 73 -9.10 8.61 -2.77
CA ASN A 73 -10.40 7.91 -2.69
C ASN A 73 -10.83 7.67 -1.24
N MET A 74 -12.13 7.74 -0.97
CA MET A 74 -12.71 7.37 0.33
C MET A 74 -13.01 5.86 0.35
N ILE A 75 -13.05 5.27 1.55
CA ILE A 75 -13.54 3.89 1.70
C ILE A 75 -15.03 4.00 1.94
N ASN A 76 -15.84 3.78 0.91
CA ASN A 76 -17.30 3.82 0.99
C ASN A 76 -17.94 2.92 -0.05
N TRP A 77 -19.17 2.48 0.22
CA TRP A 77 -19.95 1.65 -0.69
C TRP A 77 -20.59 2.42 -1.86
N ASP A 78 -20.60 3.75 -1.82
CA ASP A 78 -21.40 4.61 -2.72
C ASP A 78 -20.59 5.17 -3.90
N GLU A 79 -19.29 5.45 -3.71
CA GLU A 79 -18.43 5.99 -4.76
C GLU A 79 -17.45 4.93 -5.30
N HIS A 80 -17.26 4.91 -6.62
CA HIS A 80 -16.33 4.01 -7.27
C HIS A 80 -15.39 4.78 -8.22
N PRO A 81 -14.08 4.47 -8.25
CA PRO A 81 -13.40 3.45 -7.47
C PRO A 81 -13.17 3.88 -6.01
N MET A 82 -13.50 2.98 -5.09
CA MET A 82 -13.32 3.21 -3.67
C MET A 82 -11.94 2.79 -3.19
N GLY A 83 -11.53 3.36 -2.05
CA GLY A 83 -10.40 2.87 -1.28
C GLY A 83 -10.68 1.46 -0.73
N ILE A 84 -9.62 0.67 -0.58
CA ILE A 84 -9.68 -0.67 0.01
C ILE A 84 -9.12 -0.70 1.43
N TRP A 85 -9.70 -1.51 2.31
CA TRP A 85 -9.18 -1.80 3.64
C TRP A 85 -8.78 -3.26 3.74
N ASN A 86 -7.52 -3.52 4.09
CA ASN A 86 -7.00 -4.88 4.26
C ASN A 86 -7.24 -5.81 3.06
N GLY A 87 -7.22 -5.25 1.85
CA GLY A 87 -7.46 -5.98 0.59
C GLY A 87 -8.92 -6.12 0.17
N TYR A 88 -9.88 -5.53 0.92
CA TYR A 88 -11.31 -5.60 0.61
C TYR A 88 -11.88 -4.22 0.29
N SER A 89 -12.74 -4.15 -0.73
CA SER A 89 -13.69 -3.06 -0.98
C SER A 89 -15.04 -3.40 -0.33
N TYR A 90 -15.83 -2.38 0.02
CA TYR A 90 -17.06 -2.48 0.83
C TYR A 90 -18.29 -1.95 0.08
#